data_AF-A0A7X9JDI4-F1
#
_entry.id   AF-A0A7X9JDI4-F1
#
_cell.length_a   1.000
_cell.length_b   1.000
_cell.length_c   1.000
_cell.angle_alpha   90.00
_cell.angle_beta   90.00
_cell.angle_gamma   90.00
#
_symmetry.space_group_name_H-M   'P 1'
#
loop_
_entity.id
_entity.type
_entity.pdbx_description
1 polymer ?
#
loop_
_entity_poly.entity_id
_entity_poly.type
_entity_poly.pdbx_seq_one_letter_code
_entity_poly.pdbx_strand_id
1 'polypeptide(L)'
;MVTHKTKLLQLTKEQDFKGIKLRLESLAYQIKGDIFEWYLAELYRGNGWLTNIQGGRQDLGADILLYHPKTPSKVSMVIQAKNHLKPLTFDQTKVELIKFEQKAAQQYNCQQFQIVAVNGFVAEANKLNEFNMILSDWGYVADLIKHYDPDMKAEPEIELYSHNKITYENVKRLWREGSYVAVVQATGTGKSMLIAKVMSDFLGQKTLILAPSHHILDQQKEKVPWATQSTTFMTYAKVSNLTQKRPTPPLAAPYQEVT
;
A
#
# COMPACT_ATOMS: atom_id res chain seq x y z
N MET A 1 21.85 -9.27 19.34
CA MET A 1 20.74 -8.59 18.64
C MET A 1 20.84 -7.06 18.72
N VAL A 2 20.98 -6.46 19.92
CA VAL A 2 21.04 -4.99 20.12
C VAL A 2 22.05 -4.30 19.20
N THR A 3 23.28 -4.82 19.08
CA THR A 3 24.33 -4.24 18.23
C THR A 3 23.95 -4.20 16.73
N HIS A 4 23.17 -5.17 16.24
CA HIS A 4 22.75 -5.15 14.84
C HIS A 4 21.69 -4.10 14.57
N LYS A 5 20.73 -4.00 15.48
CA LYS A 5 19.63 -3.04 15.43
C LYS A 5 20.13 -1.60 15.44
N THR A 6 20.99 -1.26 16.41
CA THR A 6 21.59 0.07 16.52
C THR A 6 22.41 0.44 15.29
N LYS A 7 23.21 -0.50 14.76
CA LYS A 7 24.03 -0.21 13.58
C LYS A 7 23.19 -0.01 12.32
N LEU A 8 22.10 -0.77 12.15
CA LEU A 8 21.18 -0.56 11.03
C LEU A 8 20.58 0.84 11.07
N LEU A 9 20.03 1.29 12.21
CA LEU A 9 19.48 2.65 12.35
C LEU A 9 20.52 3.75 12.16
N GLN A 10 21.75 3.53 12.61
CA GLN A 10 22.85 4.46 12.33
C GLN A 10 23.05 4.61 10.82
N LEU A 11 23.17 3.48 10.10
CA LEU A 11 23.35 3.50 8.65
C LEU A 11 22.13 4.09 7.92
N THR A 12 20.91 3.89 8.43
CA THR A 12 19.68 4.52 7.92
C THR A 12 19.79 6.04 7.97
N LYS A 13 20.23 6.61 9.11
CA LYS A 13 20.45 8.05 9.27
C LYS A 13 21.56 8.58 8.36
N GLU A 14 22.57 7.76 8.10
CA GLU A 14 23.67 8.05 7.18
C GLU A 14 23.29 7.85 5.69
N GLN A 15 22.06 7.36 5.41
CA GLN A 15 21.59 7.01 4.06
C GLN A 15 22.52 6.01 3.34
N ASP A 16 23.22 5.14 4.09
CA ASP A 16 24.13 4.13 3.53
C ASP A 16 23.37 2.87 3.09
N PHE A 17 22.65 2.97 1.96
CA PHE A 17 21.87 1.87 1.40
C PHE A 17 22.71 0.60 1.20
N LYS A 18 23.96 0.74 0.73
CA LYS A 18 24.82 -0.40 0.42
C LYS A 18 25.29 -1.09 1.71
N GLY A 19 25.70 -0.33 2.71
CA GLY A 19 26.10 -0.85 4.02
C GLY A 19 24.97 -1.55 4.74
N ILE A 20 23.74 -1.02 4.65
CA ILE A 20 22.54 -1.66 5.21
C ILE A 20 22.28 -3.00 4.52
N LYS A 21 22.28 -3.02 3.18
CA LYS A 21 22.02 -4.25 2.42
C LYS A 21 23.03 -5.35 2.74
N LEU A 22 24.32 -5.02 2.66
CA LEU A 22 25.42 -5.94 2.97
C LEU A 22 25.32 -6.50 4.39
N ARG A 23 24.93 -5.63 5.34
CA ARG A 23 24.74 -6.03 6.72
C ARG A 23 23.57 -6.99 6.90
N LEU A 24 22.45 -6.77 6.22
CA LEU A 24 21.29 -7.68 6.28
C LEU A 24 21.61 -9.04 5.67
N GLU A 25 22.35 -9.07 4.56
CA GLU A 25 22.75 -10.31 3.88
C GLU A 25 23.76 -11.15 4.68
N SER A 26 24.63 -10.49 5.45
CA SER A 26 25.67 -11.15 6.26
C SER A 26 25.18 -11.66 7.63
N LEU A 27 23.91 -11.44 7.98
CA LEU A 27 23.35 -11.94 9.24
C LEU A 27 23.31 -13.46 9.28
N ALA A 28 23.61 -14.03 10.44
CA ALA A 28 23.49 -15.46 10.68
C ALA A 28 22.03 -15.92 10.50
N TYR A 29 21.85 -17.12 9.92
CA TYR A 29 20.55 -17.67 9.55
C TYR A 29 19.53 -17.66 10.71
N GLN A 30 20.00 -17.89 11.93
CA GLN A 30 19.18 -18.00 13.14
C GLN A 30 18.56 -16.68 13.59
N ILE A 31 19.12 -15.53 13.18
CA ILE A 31 18.70 -14.20 13.64
C ILE A 31 18.27 -13.28 12.50
N LYS A 32 18.54 -13.65 11.25
CA LYS A 32 18.35 -12.76 10.11
C LYS A 32 16.89 -12.41 9.83
N GLY A 33 15.96 -13.33 10.17
CA GLY A 33 14.51 -13.10 10.07
C GLY A 33 14.08 -12.02 11.06
N ASP A 34 14.24 -12.31 12.35
CA ASP A 34 13.90 -11.41 13.46
C ASP A 34 14.49 -10.00 13.30
N ILE A 35 15.75 -9.89 12.85
CA ILE A 35 16.39 -8.59 12.63
C ILE A 35 15.78 -7.87 11.43
N PHE A 36 15.44 -8.58 10.36
CA PHE A 36 14.84 -7.96 9.18
C PHE A 36 13.39 -7.53 9.43
N GLU A 37 12.60 -8.36 10.10
CA GLU A 37 11.25 -8.02 10.56
C GLU A 37 11.25 -6.77 11.44
N TRP A 38 12.13 -6.76 12.45
CA TRP A 38 12.28 -5.58 13.30
C TRP A 38 12.69 -4.35 12.49
N TYR A 39 13.65 -4.49 11.59
CA TYR A 39 14.16 -3.35 10.82
C TYR A 39 13.09 -2.76 9.90
N LEU A 40 12.33 -3.61 9.19
CA LEU A 40 11.17 -3.16 8.41
C LEU A 40 10.14 -2.47 9.30
N ALA A 41 9.81 -3.05 10.46
CA ALA A 41 8.85 -2.44 11.38
C ALA A 41 9.29 -1.05 11.86
N GLU A 42 10.59 -0.82 12.09
CA GLU A 42 11.12 0.51 12.39
C GLU A 42 11.01 1.45 11.19
N LEU A 43 11.36 0.98 9.97
CA LEU A 43 11.25 1.79 8.77
C LEU A 43 9.80 2.22 8.52
N TYR A 44 8.84 1.32 8.65
CA TYR A 44 7.41 1.63 8.55
C TYR A 44 6.96 2.67 9.58
N ARG A 45 7.42 2.58 10.84
CA ARG A 45 7.15 3.62 11.85
C ARG A 45 7.72 4.97 11.48
N GLY A 46 8.96 5.00 10.99
CA GLY A 46 9.56 6.23 10.48
C GLY A 46 8.87 6.78 9.22
N ASN A 47 8.03 5.98 8.57
CA ASN A 47 7.17 6.40 7.46
C ASN A 47 5.69 6.56 7.90
N GLY A 48 5.44 6.74 9.20
CA GLY A 48 4.12 7.12 9.74
C GLY A 48 3.19 5.97 10.10
N TRP A 49 3.54 4.71 9.83
CA TRP A 49 2.70 3.57 10.18
C TRP A 49 2.82 3.20 11.65
N LEU A 50 1.72 2.77 12.27
CA LEU A 50 1.79 1.99 13.51
C LEU A 50 2.10 0.53 13.15
N THR A 51 3.02 -0.11 13.87
CA THR A 51 3.45 -1.48 13.54
C THR A 51 3.37 -2.41 14.74
N ASN A 52 2.91 -3.64 14.48
CA ASN A 52 2.90 -4.73 15.45
C ASN A 52 3.60 -5.96 14.85
N ILE A 53 4.76 -6.33 15.39
CA ILE A 53 5.52 -7.50 14.96
C ILE A 53 4.90 -8.75 15.60
N GLN A 54 4.45 -9.71 14.79
CA GLN A 54 3.92 -10.99 15.28
C GLN A 54 4.99 -12.10 15.30
N GLY A 55 6.12 -11.87 14.63
CA GLY A 55 7.19 -12.82 14.29
C GLY A 55 7.39 -14.01 15.23
N GLY A 56 7.63 -15.19 14.65
CA GLY A 56 7.91 -16.43 15.36
C GLY A 56 7.26 -17.65 14.71
N ARG A 57 7.47 -18.85 15.28
CA ARG A 57 6.99 -20.14 14.70
C ARG A 57 5.45 -20.25 14.51
N GLN A 58 4.67 -19.26 14.93
CA GLN A 58 3.22 -19.23 14.86
C GLN A 58 2.66 -18.01 14.08
N ASP A 59 3.46 -17.29 13.30
CA ASP A 59 3.06 -16.05 12.62
C ASP A 59 1.95 -16.20 11.55
N LEU A 60 1.62 -17.43 11.16
CA LEU A 60 0.60 -17.74 10.14
C LEU A 60 0.81 -17.03 8.79
N GLY A 61 2.04 -16.59 8.47
CA GLY A 61 2.40 -15.82 7.28
C GLY A 61 2.22 -14.30 7.43
N ALA A 62 2.19 -13.78 8.65
CA ALA A 62 2.01 -12.37 8.96
C ALA A 62 3.10 -11.87 9.93
N ASP A 63 4.30 -11.60 9.44
CA ASP A 63 5.43 -11.15 10.28
C ASP A 63 5.17 -9.78 10.93
N ILE A 64 4.56 -8.83 10.19
CA ILE A 64 4.27 -7.47 10.67
C ILE A 64 2.85 -7.06 10.27
N LEU A 65 2.10 -6.50 11.21
CA LEU A 65 0.82 -5.85 10.95
C LEU A 65 1.01 -4.34 10.95
N LEU A 66 0.53 -3.68 9.89
CA LEU A 66 0.52 -2.22 9.76
C LEU A 66 -0.87 -1.67 10.05
N TYR A 67 -0.91 -0.53 10.76
CA TYR A 67 -2.14 0.20 11.05
C TYR A 67 -1.92 1.68 10.73
N HIS A 68 -2.92 2.28 10.11
CA HIS A 68 -2.94 3.73 9.94
C HIS A 68 -3.23 4.41 11.30
N PRO A 69 -2.51 5.48 11.69
CA PRO A 69 -2.72 6.20 12.95
C PRO A 69 -4.15 6.70 13.19
N LYS A 70 -4.91 6.94 12.13
CA LYS A 70 -6.30 7.43 12.16
C LYS A 70 -7.30 6.28 12.30
N THR A 71 -6.88 5.02 12.11
CA THR A 71 -7.66 3.79 12.33
C THR A 71 -6.81 2.73 13.06
N PRO A 72 -6.32 3.02 14.27
CA PRO A 72 -5.29 2.21 14.93
C PRO A 72 -5.77 0.80 15.35
N SER A 73 -7.07 0.55 15.36
CA SER A 73 -7.67 -0.75 15.69
C SER A 73 -7.89 -1.67 14.48
N LYS A 74 -7.68 -1.19 13.25
CA LYS A 74 -7.92 -1.95 12.02
C LYS A 74 -6.62 -2.21 11.27
N VAL A 75 -6.31 -3.48 11.05
CA VAL A 75 -5.14 -3.89 10.26
C VAL A 75 -5.31 -3.36 8.83
N SER A 76 -4.37 -2.52 8.42
CA SER A 76 -4.36 -1.89 7.09
C SER A 76 -3.61 -2.73 6.08
N MET A 77 -2.53 -3.41 6.51
CA MET A 77 -1.74 -4.31 5.68
C MET A 77 -1.03 -5.38 6.51
N VAL A 78 -0.92 -6.57 5.94
CA VAL A 78 -0.13 -7.69 6.46
C VAL A 78 1.18 -7.79 5.66
N ILE A 79 2.31 -7.82 6.36
CA ILE A 79 3.65 -7.88 5.76
C ILE A 79 4.30 -9.21 6.08
N GLN A 80 4.91 -9.82 5.07
CA GLN A 80 5.82 -10.95 5.20
C GLN A 80 7.24 -10.54 4.80
N ALA A 81 8.20 -10.69 5.70
CA ALA A 81 9.59 -10.26 5.55
C ALA A 81 10.50 -11.44 5.22
N LYS A 82 11.17 -11.40 4.06
CA LYS A 82 12.09 -12.47 3.62
C LYS A 82 13.50 -11.95 3.39
N ASN A 83 14.39 -12.30 4.32
CA ASN A 83 15.83 -12.06 4.17
C ASN A 83 16.54 -13.28 3.57
N HIS A 84 16.35 -13.52 2.26
CA HIS A 84 17.03 -14.59 1.52
C HIS A 84 18.22 -14.04 0.73
N LEU A 85 19.29 -14.82 0.59
CA LEU A 85 20.46 -14.45 -0.22
C LEU A 85 20.18 -14.53 -1.72
N LYS A 86 19.26 -15.41 -2.12
CA LYS A 86 18.80 -15.54 -3.50
C LYS A 86 17.39 -14.95 -3.61
N PRO A 87 17.00 -14.45 -4.80
CA PRO A 87 15.62 -14.08 -5.06
C PRO A 87 14.66 -15.23 -4.75
N LEU A 88 13.49 -14.89 -4.21
CA LEU A 88 12.45 -15.89 -3.94
C LEU A 88 11.94 -16.50 -5.24
N THR A 89 11.74 -17.83 -5.23
CA THR A 89 11.15 -18.54 -6.36
C THR A 89 9.63 -18.34 -6.43
N PHE A 90 9.02 -18.70 -7.56
CA PHE A 90 7.57 -18.69 -7.70
C PHE A 90 6.89 -19.52 -6.60
N ASP A 91 7.36 -20.75 -6.36
CA ASP A 91 6.77 -21.64 -5.35
C ASP A 91 6.93 -21.11 -3.93
N GLN A 92 8.09 -20.55 -3.59
CA GLN A 92 8.31 -19.93 -2.28
C GLN A 92 7.35 -18.75 -2.06
N THR A 93 7.16 -17.93 -3.08
CA THR A 93 6.25 -16.78 -3.05
C THR A 93 4.79 -17.24 -2.94
N LYS A 94 4.39 -18.25 -3.73
CA LYS A 94 3.05 -18.83 -3.73
C LYS A 94 2.69 -19.46 -2.38
N VAL A 95 3.63 -20.11 -1.70
CA VAL A 95 3.40 -20.67 -0.36
C VAL A 95 3.03 -19.58 0.64
N GLU A 96 3.65 -18.41 0.58
CA GLU A 96 3.30 -17.30 1.47
C GLU A 96 1.94 -16.70 1.14
N LEU A 97 1.58 -16.57 -0.15
CA LEU A 97 0.23 -16.16 -0.56
C LEU A 97 -0.85 -17.10 -0.01
N ILE A 98 -0.66 -18.42 -0.16
CA ILE A 98 -1.63 -19.42 0.34
C ILE A 98 -1.79 -19.33 1.86
N LYS A 99 -0.68 -19.15 2.61
CA LYS A 99 -0.75 -18.96 4.06
C LYS A 99 -1.55 -17.72 4.42
N PHE A 100 -1.32 -16.60 3.73
CA PHE A 100 -2.07 -15.37 3.95
C PHE A 100 -3.57 -15.59 3.72
N GLU A 101 -3.95 -16.11 2.54
CA GLU A 101 -5.36 -16.30 2.16
C GLU A 101 -6.09 -17.24 3.12
N GLN A 102 -5.45 -18.33 3.55
CA GLN A 102 -6.09 -19.34 4.40
C GLN A 102 -6.10 -18.98 5.89
N LYS A 103 -5.24 -18.06 6.34
CA LYS A 103 -5.02 -17.80 7.77
C LYS A 103 -5.09 -16.32 8.10
N ALA A 104 -4.07 -15.55 7.71
CA ALA A 104 -3.91 -14.17 8.13
C ALA A 104 -5.07 -13.26 7.66
N ALA A 105 -5.57 -13.49 6.44
CA ALA A 105 -6.63 -12.67 5.87
C ALA A 105 -7.91 -12.70 6.71
N GLN A 106 -8.33 -13.89 7.14
CA GLN A 106 -9.51 -14.07 7.98
C GLN A 106 -9.23 -13.62 9.43
N GLN A 107 -8.09 -14.02 10.00
CA GLN A 107 -7.75 -13.70 11.38
C GLN A 107 -7.68 -12.20 11.64
N TYR A 108 -7.12 -11.44 10.70
CA TYR A 108 -6.92 -10.00 10.85
C TYR A 108 -7.98 -9.17 10.11
N ASN A 109 -8.96 -9.83 9.47
CA ASN A 109 -9.96 -9.19 8.61
C ASN A 109 -9.32 -8.19 7.63
N CYS A 110 -8.25 -8.63 6.96
CA CYS A 110 -7.42 -7.80 6.09
C CYS A 110 -7.20 -8.52 4.75
N GLN A 111 -7.32 -7.78 3.65
CA GLN A 111 -7.12 -8.32 2.29
C GLN A 111 -5.84 -7.78 1.63
N GLN A 112 -5.09 -6.91 2.30
CA GLN A 112 -3.86 -6.32 1.77
C GLN A 112 -2.67 -7.14 2.28
N PHE A 113 -1.93 -7.73 1.35
CA PHE A 113 -0.75 -8.54 1.65
C PHE A 113 0.46 -8.08 0.86
N GLN A 114 1.61 -7.97 1.53
CA GLN A 114 2.86 -7.60 0.90
C GLN A 114 3.98 -8.52 1.37
N ILE A 115 4.77 -9.01 0.41
CA ILE A 115 6.03 -9.70 0.70
C ILE A 115 7.15 -8.72 0.40
N VAL A 116 8.01 -8.49 1.40
CA VAL A 116 9.20 -7.65 1.26
C VAL A 116 10.43 -8.56 1.30
N ALA A 117 11.22 -8.57 0.22
CA ALA A 117 12.37 -9.44 0.06
C ALA A 117 13.66 -8.66 -0.19
N VAL A 118 14.69 -8.89 0.64
CA VAL A 118 16.00 -8.19 0.53
C VAL A 118 16.63 -8.35 -0.84
N ASN A 119 16.51 -9.54 -1.43
CA ASN A 119 17.04 -9.87 -2.76
C ASN A 119 15.95 -10.14 -3.80
N GLY A 120 14.74 -9.64 -3.56
CA GLY A 120 13.65 -9.64 -4.54
C GLY A 120 13.18 -11.04 -4.91
N PHE A 121 12.72 -11.16 -6.15
CA PHE A 121 11.96 -12.31 -6.66
C PHE A 121 12.45 -12.68 -8.06
N VAL A 122 12.28 -13.95 -8.45
CA VAL A 122 12.42 -14.35 -9.85
C VAL A 122 11.32 -13.71 -10.70
N ALA A 123 11.60 -13.44 -11.98
CA ALA A 123 10.67 -12.73 -12.87
C ALA A 123 9.27 -13.37 -12.93
N GLU A 124 9.20 -14.70 -12.88
CA GLU A 124 7.95 -15.46 -12.91
C GLU A 124 7.05 -15.21 -11.69
N ALA A 125 7.62 -14.90 -10.52
CA ALA A 125 6.84 -14.60 -9.32
C ALA A 125 5.93 -13.38 -9.51
N ASN A 126 6.26 -12.46 -10.43
CA ASN A 126 5.42 -11.30 -10.74
C ASN A 126 4.02 -11.65 -11.27
N LYS A 127 3.83 -12.86 -11.82
CA LYS A 127 2.51 -13.37 -12.19
C LYS A 127 1.56 -13.45 -10.98
N LEU A 128 2.12 -13.55 -9.76
CA LEU A 128 1.33 -13.62 -8.54
C LEU A 128 0.79 -12.26 -8.06
N ASN A 129 1.26 -11.13 -8.64
CA ASN A 129 0.72 -9.80 -8.32
C ASN A 129 -0.78 -9.67 -8.65
N GLU A 130 -1.30 -10.53 -9.54
CA GLU A 130 -2.73 -10.56 -9.90
C GLU A 130 -3.63 -11.00 -8.73
N PHE A 131 -3.09 -11.65 -7.70
CA PHE A 131 -3.83 -12.20 -6.55
C PHE A 131 -3.80 -11.29 -5.33
N ASN A 132 -3.96 -9.96 -5.51
CA ASN A 132 -4.03 -9.00 -4.40
C ASN A 132 -2.81 -9.04 -3.45
N MET A 133 -1.63 -9.33 -3.98
CA MET A 133 -0.36 -9.35 -3.25
C MET A 133 0.61 -8.34 -3.86
N ILE A 134 1.40 -7.69 -3.01
CA ILE A 134 2.47 -6.77 -3.41
C ILE A 134 3.81 -7.46 -3.21
N LEU A 135 4.65 -7.45 -4.26
CA LEU A 135 6.02 -7.95 -4.20
C LEU A 135 6.98 -6.76 -4.17
N SER A 136 7.65 -6.57 -3.04
CA SER A 136 8.56 -5.46 -2.79
C SER A 136 10.00 -5.95 -2.64
N ASP A 137 10.92 -5.37 -3.41
CA ASP A 137 12.34 -5.72 -3.40
C ASP A 137 13.18 -4.67 -2.65
N TRP A 138 14.49 -4.72 -2.84
CA TRP A 138 15.41 -3.76 -2.22
C TRP A 138 15.13 -2.30 -2.61
N GLY A 139 14.64 -2.04 -3.82
CA GLY A 139 14.30 -0.67 -4.25
C GLY A 139 13.24 -0.06 -3.35
N TYR A 140 12.22 -0.84 -2.99
CA TYR A 140 11.20 -0.42 -2.03
C TYR A 140 11.76 -0.20 -0.62
N VAL A 141 12.63 -1.09 -0.14
CA VAL A 141 13.29 -0.90 1.17
C VAL A 141 14.17 0.35 1.17
N ALA A 142 14.86 0.63 0.07
CA ALA A 142 15.65 1.84 -0.10
C ALA A 142 14.76 3.09 -0.09
N ASP A 143 13.59 3.05 -0.71
CA ASP A 143 12.62 4.15 -0.65
C ASP A 143 12.12 4.40 0.79
N LEU A 144 11.86 3.34 1.57
CA LEU A 144 11.51 3.48 3.00
C LEU A 144 12.65 4.10 3.81
N ILE A 145 13.90 3.74 3.52
CA ILE A 145 15.10 4.32 4.16
C ILE A 145 15.23 5.80 3.80
N LYS A 146 14.99 6.14 2.53
CA LYS A 146 15.11 7.51 2.02
C LYS A 146 14.15 8.48 2.71
N HIS A 147 12.93 8.01 3.00
CA HIS A 147 11.88 8.82 3.62
C HIS A 147 11.74 8.57 5.13
N TYR A 148 12.68 7.84 5.73
CA TYR A 148 12.66 7.53 7.15
C TYR A 148 12.77 8.79 8.00
N ASP A 149 11.71 9.10 8.75
CA ASP A 149 11.66 10.18 9.74
C ASP A 149 11.78 9.61 11.16
N PRO A 150 12.92 9.83 11.86
CA PRO A 150 13.10 9.34 13.22
C PRO A 150 12.16 10.02 14.23
N ASP A 151 11.61 11.19 13.90
CA ASP A 151 10.66 11.92 14.76
C ASP A 151 9.21 11.44 14.55
N MET A 152 8.96 10.53 13.59
CA MET A 152 7.65 9.96 13.26
C MET A 152 6.58 11.02 12.97
N LYS A 153 6.94 12.12 12.31
CA LYS A 153 6.01 13.19 11.91
C LYS A 153 5.35 12.90 10.56
N ALA A 154 5.88 11.97 9.78
CA ALA A 154 5.32 11.56 8.51
C ALA A 154 3.91 10.96 8.67
N GLU A 155 2.98 11.30 7.77
CA GLU A 155 1.73 10.55 7.63
C GLU A 155 1.96 9.34 6.71
N PRO A 156 1.39 8.16 7.03
CA PRO A 156 1.55 6.98 6.19
C PRO A 156 0.79 7.11 4.87
N GLU A 157 1.44 6.75 3.77
CA GLU A 157 0.88 6.79 2.44
C GLU A 157 0.13 5.48 2.11
N ILE A 158 -1.03 5.56 1.45
CA ILE A 158 -1.72 4.35 0.97
C ILE A 158 -0.91 3.69 -0.14
N GLU A 159 -0.43 2.48 0.11
CA GLU A 159 0.19 1.66 -0.91
C GLU A 159 -0.86 1.07 -1.87
N LEU A 160 -0.66 1.32 -3.16
CA LEU A 160 -1.45 0.71 -4.23
C LEU A 160 -0.80 -0.59 -4.70
N TYR A 161 -1.61 -1.60 -5.01
CA TYR A 161 -1.15 -2.78 -5.77
C TYR A 161 -0.44 -2.38 -7.06
N SER A 162 0.51 -3.19 -7.55
CA SER A 162 1.36 -2.86 -8.70
C SER A 162 0.58 -2.40 -9.94
N HIS A 163 -0.50 -3.09 -10.30
CA HIS A 163 -1.37 -2.69 -11.43
C HIS A 163 -2.14 -1.39 -11.16
N ASN A 164 -2.54 -1.16 -9.91
CA ASN A 164 -3.15 0.11 -9.50
C ASN A 164 -2.12 1.24 -9.45
N LYS A 165 -0.87 0.98 -9.07
CA LYS A 165 0.21 1.97 -9.08
C LYS A 165 0.46 2.49 -10.49
N ILE A 166 0.61 1.59 -11.47
CA ILE A 166 0.75 1.98 -12.88
C ILE A 166 -0.46 2.80 -13.35
N THR A 167 -1.67 2.33 -13.03
CA THR A 167 -2.90 3.05 -13.38
C THR A 167 -2.91 4.45 -12.74
N TYR A 168 -2.50 4.57 -11.50
CA TYR A 168 -2.50 5.82 -10.75
C TYR A 168 -1.45 6.82 -11.24
N GLU A 169 -0.24 6.36 -11.58
CA GLU A 169 0.78 7.21 -12.22
C GLU A 169 0.28 7.75 -13.56
N ASN A 170 -0.40 6.92 -14.36
CA ASN A 170 -1.04 7.36 -15.60
C ASN A 170 -2.13 8.41 -15.34
N VAL A 171 -2.96 8.23 -14.30
CA VAL A 171 -3.95 9.23 -13.89
C VAL A 171 -3.28 10.57 -13.55
N LYS A 172 -2.22 10.56 -12.73
CA LYS A 172 -1.46 11.78 -12.39
C LYS A 172 -0.84 12.44 -13.62
N ARG A 173 -0.30 11.66 -14.57
CA ARG A 173 0.25 12.19 -15.82
C ARG A 173 -0.83 12.89 -16.64
N LEU A 174 -1.96 12.23 -16.87
CA LEU A 174 -3.06 12.77 -17.67
C LEU A 174 -3.69 14.02 -17.04
N TRP A 175 -3.75 14.13 -15.71
CA TRP A 175 -4.19 15.35 -15.03
C TRP A 175 -3.30 16.58 -15.26
N ARG A 176 -2.03 16.38 -15.66
CA ARG A 176 -1.17 17.51 -16.05
C ARG A 176 -1.53 18.03 -17.43
N GLU A 177 -2.14 17.19 -18.27
CA GLU A 177 -2.49 17.48 -19.66
C GLU A 177 -3.97 17.87 -19.82
N GLY A 178 -4.84 17.53 -18.86
CA GLY A 178 -6.27 17.87 -18.89
C GLY A 178 -6.97 17.75 -17.53
N SER A 179 -8.24 18.13 -17.46
CA SER A 179 -9.00 18.20 -16.19
C SER A 179 -9.78 16.91 -15.83
N TYR A 180 -9.90 15.97 -16.77
CA TYR A 180 -10.74 14.78 -16.62
C TYR A 180 -9.98 13.53 -17.05
N VAL A 181 -10.11 12.46 -16.26
CA VAL A 181 -9.53 11.15 -16.57
C VAL A 181 -10.57 10.07 -16.32
N ALA A 182 -10.73 9.16 -17.26
CA ALA A 182 -11.54 7.96 -17.12
C ALA A 182 -10.63 6.75 -16.95
N VAL A 183 -10.86 5.95 -15.90
CA VAL A 183 -10.13 4.70 -15.66
C VAL A 183 -11.04 3.53 -15.99
N VAL A 184 -10.65 2.76 -17.01
CA VAL A 184 -11.37 1.55 -17.42
C VAL A 184 -10.62 0.33 -16.86
N GLN A 185 -11.26 -0.39 -15.96
CA GLN A 185 -10.71 -1.58 -15.32
C GLN A 185 -11.83 -2.60 -15.08
N ALA A 186 -11.52 -3.91 -15.10
CA ALA A 186 -12.47 -4.97 -14.80
C ALA A 186 -13.00 -4.90 -13.35
N THR A 187 -14.13 -5.53 -13.06
CA THR A 187 -14.64 -5.66 -11.67
C THR A 187 -13.65 -6.48 -10.83
N GLY A 188 -13.44 -6.08 -9.57
CA GLY A 188 -12.52 -6.77 -8.67
C GLY A 188 -11.04 -6.36 -8.77
N THR A 189 -10.62 -5.60 -9.79
CA THR A 189 -9.20 -5.23 -9.99
C THR A 189 -8.72 -4.03 -9.15
N GLY A 190 -9.52 -3.54 -8.21
CA GLY A 190 -9.05 -2.50 -7.26
C GLY A 190 -9.34 -1.05 -7.63
N LYS A 191 -10.34 -0.77 -8.49
CA LYS A 191 -10.86 0.60 -8.72
C LYS A 191 -11.13 1.38 -7.41
N SER A 192 -11.68 0.73 -6.40
CA SER A 192 -11.90 1.31 -5.08
C SER A 192 -10.61 1.73 -4.36
N MET A 193 -9.50 1.03 -4.60
CA MET A 193 -8.18 1.40 -4.07
C MET A 193 -7.62 2.63 -4.78
N LEU A 194 -7.82 2.75 -6.09
CA LEU A 194 -7.48 3.97 -6.83
C LEU A 194 -8.24 5.18 -6.28
N ILE A 195 -9.56 5.03 -6.06
CA ILE A 195 -10.37 6.10 -5.44
C ILE A 195 -9.84 6.44 -4.05
N ALA A 196 -9.50 5.43 -3.23
CA ALA A 196 -8.92 5.63 -1.91
C ALA A 196 -7.59 6.40 -1.97
N LYS A 197 -6.72 6.08 -2.92
CA LYS A 197 -5.46 6.79 -3.13
C LYS A 197 -5.67 8.23 -3.58
N VAL A 198 -6.62 8.48 -4.49
CA VAL A 198 -7.02 9.84 -4.86
C VAL A 198 -7.51 10.60 -3.62
N MET A 199 -8.39 9.99 -2.81
CA MET A 199 -8.87 10.63 -1.57
C MET A 199 -7.74 10.98 -0.60
N SER A 200 -6.75 10.10 -0.49
CA SER A 200 -5.53 10.31 0.30
C SER A 200 -4.72 11.50 -0.22
N ASP A 201 -4.46 11.57 -1.54
CA ASP A 201 -3.60 12.61 -2.11
C ASP A 201 -4.27 14.00 -2.11
N PHE A 202 -5.60 14.04 -2.11
CA PHE A 202 -6.40 15.26 -1.97
C PHE A 202 -6.94 15.47 -0.55
N LEU A 203 -6.31 14.86 0.46
CA LEU A 203 -6.73 15.01 1.85
C LEU A 203 -6.76 16.49 2.26
N GLY A 204 -7.83 16.89 2.94
CA GLY A 204 -8.05 18.28 3.37
C GLY A 204 -8.64 19.18 2.29
N GLN A 205 -8.66 18.76 1.03
CA GLN A 205 -9.40 19.44 -0.04
C GLN A 205 -10.84 18.94 -0.10
N LYS A 206 -11.75 19.81 -0.54
CA LYS A 206 -13.17 19.44 -0.73
C LYS A 206 -13.29 18.49 -1.92
N THR A 207 -13.63 17.24 -1.65
CA THR A 207 -13.81 16.19 -2.67
C THR A 207 -15.25 15.69 -2.67
N LEU A 208 -15.72 15.22 -3.83
CA LEU A 208 -17.06 14.62 -4.00
C LEU A 208 -16.90 13.22 -4.61
N ILE A 209 -17.42 12.21 -3.92
CA ILE A 209 -17.47 10.83 -4.42
C ILE A 209 -18.90 10.46 -4.76
N LEU A 210 -19.07 9.98 -5.99
CA LEU A 210 -20.33 9.53 -6.53
C LEU A 210 -20.30 8.03 -6.79
N ALA A 211 -21.38 7.34 -6.43
CA ALA A 211 -21.54 5.92 -6.70
C ALA A 211 -23.03 5.59 -6.93
N PRO A 212 -23.38 4.42 -7.50
CA PRO A 212 -24.78 4.10 -7.76
C PRO A 212 -25.58 3.76 -6.49
N SER A 213 -24.95 3.30 -5.41
CA SER A 213 -25.64 2.89 -4.18
C SER A 213 -24.91 3.32 -2.90
N HIS A 214 -25.67 3.42 -1.80
CA HIS A 214 -25.11 3.70 -0.48
C HIS A 214 -24.13 2.61 -0.03
N HIS A 215 -24.42 1.35 -0.32
CA HIS A 215 -23.54 0.23 0.01
C HIS A 215 -22.12 0.39 -0.56
N ILE A 216 -21.99 0.84 -1.82
CA ILE A 216 -20.68 1.07 -2.44
C ILE A 216 -19.96 2.25 -1.77
N LEU A 217 -20.70 3.31 -1.42
CA LEU A 217 -20.13 4.46 -0.71
C LEU A 217 -19.63 4.06 0.68
N ASP A 218 -20.37 3.23 1.40
CA ASP A 218 -19.99 2.78 2.75
C ASP A 218 -18.76 1.87 2.70
N GLN A 219 -18.70 0.93 1.75
CA GLN A 219 -17.48 0.16 1.47
C GLN A 219 -16.28 1.06 1.15
N GLN A 220 -16.48 2.14 0.39
CA GLN A 220 -15.40 3.07 0.05
C GLN A 220 -14.93 3.85 1.29
N LYS A 221 -15.84 4.30 2.15
CA LYS A 221 -15.50 4.96 3.42
C LYS A 221 -14.68 4.04 4.31
N GLU A 222 -15.04 2.76 4.39
CA GLU A 222 -14.34 1.78 5.23
C GLU A 222 -12.89 1.51 4.79
N LYS A 223 -12.56 1.78 3.52
CA LYS A 223 -11.19 1.62 2.98
C LYS A 223 -10.27 2.75 3.43
N VAL A 224 -10.79 3.98 3.50
CA VAL A 224 -10.04 5.17 3.93
C VAL A 224 -10.85 6.04 4.88
N PRO A 225 -11.17 5.54 6.10
CA PRO A 225 -12.06 6.24 7.03
C PRO A 225 -11.54 7.64 7.38
N TRP A 226 -10.23 7.80 7.34
CA TRP A 226 -9.54 9.04 7.64
C TRP A 226 -9.64 10.12 6.55
N ALA A 227 -9.87 9.74 5.30
CA ALA A 227 -10.03 10.68 4.19
C ALA A 227 -11.51 11.12 4.01
N THR A 228 -12.40 10.70 4.90
CA THR A 228 -13.83 10.99 4.80
C THR A 228 -14.22 12.40 5.25
N GLN A 229 -13.42 13.05 6.12
CA GLN A 229 -13.78 14.35 6.71
C GLN A 229 -13.91 15.47 5.68
N SER A 230 -13.05 15.49 4.66
CA SER A 230 -13.09 16.47 3.56
C SER A 230 -13.83 15.96 2.32
N THR A 231 -14.40 14.75 2.38
CA THR A 231 -15.07 14.08 1.25
C THR A 231 -16.58 13.99 1.45
N THR A 232 -17.34 14.53 0.52
CA THR A 232 -18.80 14.33 0.45
C THR A 232 -19.12 13.08 -0.35
N PHE A 233 -19.98 12.20 0.17
CA PHE A 233 -20.42 10.98 -0.49
C PHE A 233 -21.88 11.11 -0.92
N MET A 234 -22.16 10.86 -2.20
CA MET A 234 -23.51 10.96 -2.74
C MET A 234 -23.80 9.84 -3.74
N THR A 235 -25.05 9.41 -3.78
CA THR A 235 -25.50 8.54 -4.87
C THR A 235 -25.78 9.35 -6.13
N TYR A 236 -25.69 8.73 -7.31
CA TYR A 236 -26.06 9.40 -8.57
C TYR A 236 -27.49 9.97 -8.50
N ALA A 237 -28.43 9.21 -7.94
CA ALA A 237 -29.82 9.64 -7.73
C ALA A 237 -29.94 10.88 -6.84
N LYS A 238 -29.10 11.00 -5.80
CA LYS A 238 -29.11 12.18 -4.92
C LYS A 238 -28.59 13.42 -5.65
N VAL A 239 -27.53 13.28 -6.45
CA VAL A 239 -26.98 14.40 -7.24
C VAL A 239 -27.95 14.84 -8.34
N SER A 240 -28.60 13.92 -9.04
CA SER A 240 -29.59 14.27 -10.07
C SER A 240 -30.77 15.08 -9.51
N ASN A 241 -31.04 14.95 -8.21
CA ASN A 241 -32.07 15.73 -7.53
C ASN A 241 -31.57 17.10 -7.03
N LEU A 242 -30.24 17.32 -6.93
CA LEU A 242 -29.66 18.62 -6.61
C LEU A 242 -29.64 19.57 -7.83
N THR A 243 -29.55 19.04 -9.04
CA THR A 243 -29.41 19.81 -10.29
C THR A 243 -30.72 20.43 -10.81
N GLN A 244 -31.82 20.39 -10.04
CA GLN A 244 -33.07 21.07 -10.41
C GLN A 244 -32.99 22.62 -10.36
N LYS A 245 -31.84 23.20 -10.03
CA LYS A 245 -31.46 24.58 -10.42
C LYS A 245 -30.29 24.52 -11.41
N ARG A 246 -30.56 24.46 -12.73
CA ARG A 246 -29.51 24.48 -13.77
C ARG A 246 -28.91 25.89 -13.93
N PRO A 247 -27.58 26.07 -13.86
CA PRO A 247 -26.88 27.00 -14.72
C PRO A 247 -26.77 26.39 -16.13
N THR A 248 -27.00 27.18 -17.16
CA THR A 248 -26.82 26.80 -18.57
C THR A 248 -25.36 26.38 -18.84
N PRO A 249 -25.09 25.18 -19.37
CA PRO A 249 -23.73 24.78 -19.70
C PRO A 249 -23.25 25.48 -20.99
N PRO A 250 -21.99 25.96 -21.07
CA PRO A 250 -21.38 26.29 -22.35
C PRO A 250 -21.15 25.01 -23.16
N LEU A 251 -21.28 25.13 -24.49
CA LEU A 251 -21.15 24.05 -25.48
C LEU A 251 -19.85 23.24 -25.27
N ALA A 252 -19.99 21.92 -25.09
CA ALA A 252 -18.85 21.02 -24.95
C ALA A 252 -18.14 20.78 -26.30
N ALA A 253 -16.81 20.85 -26.30
CA ALA A 253 -15.97 20.37 -27.41
C ALA A 253 -15.96 18.83 -27.45
N PRO A 254 -15.82 18.21 -28.64
CA PRO A 254 -15.96 16.77 -28.81
C PRO A 254 -14.84 15.97 -28.13
N TYR A 255 -15.23 14.86 -27.49
CA TYR A 255 -14.37 13.85 -26.89
C TYR A 255 -13.51 13.14 -27.95
N GLN A 256 -12.22 12.93 -27.66
CA GLN A 256 -11.38 11.97 -28.37
C GLN A 256 -11.14 10.75 -27.47
N GLU A 257 -11.65 9.59 -27.90
CA GLU A 257 -11.22 8.30 -27.35
C GLU A 257 -9.86 7.94 -27.93
N VAL A 258 -8.94 7.50 -27.07
CA VAL A 258 -7.67 6.89 -27.49
C VAL A 258 -7.67 5.47 -26.95
N THR A 259 -7.72 4.50 -27.86
CA THR A 259 -7.58 3.04 -27.64
C THR A 259 -6.20 2.68 -27.12
#